data_AF-A0A952QG70-F1
#
_entry.id   AF-A0A952QG70-F1
#
_cell.length_a   1.000
_cell.length_b   1.000
_cell.length_c   1.000
_cell.angle_alpha   90.00
_cell.angle_beta   90.00
_cell.angle_gamma   90.00
#
_symmetry.space_group_name_H-M   'P 1'
#
loop_
_entity.id
_entity.type
_entity.pdbx_description
1 polymer ?
#
loop_
_entity_poly.entity_id
_entity_poly.type
_entity_poly.pdbx_seq_one_letter_code
_entity_poly.pdbx_strand_id
1 'polypeptide(L)' 'MTLAALAGLIATQRAQTPQVGEFAPGFTLKRMGSKENVSLADFKGKRPVVLIFGSYT' A
#
# COMPACT_ATOMS: atom_id res chain seq x y z
N MET A 1 8.09 -26.39 -20.79
CA MET A 1 7.63 -25.57 -19.64
C MET A 1 7.84 -24.11 -20.03
N THR A 2 6.77 -23.50 -20.51
CA THR A 2 6.78 -22.35 -21.43
C THR A 2 6.93 -21.01 -20.71
N LEU A 3 7.64 -20.08 -21.36
CA LEU A 3 7.92 -18.68 -20.97
C LEU A 3 6.71 -17.87 -20.45
N ALA A 4 5.48 -18.35 -20.68
CA ALA A 4 4.24 -17.74 -20.23
C ALA A 4 4.08 -17.68 -18.69
N ALA A 5 4.65 -18.63 -17.95
CA ALA A 5 4.52 -18.66 -16.49
C ALA A 5 5.29 -17.52 -15.80
N LEU A 6 6.41 -17.07 -16.38
CA LEU A 6 7.22 -15.97 -15.83
C LEU A 6 6.57 -14.60 -16.12
N ALA A 7 5.91 -14.44 -17.28
CA ALA A 7 5.17 -13.23 -17.61
C ALA A 7 3.87 -13.08 -16.78
N GLY A 8 3.18 -14.18 -16.48
CA GLY A 8 2.01 -14.19 -15.59
C GLY A 8 2.33 -13.75 -14.15
N LEU A 9 3.51 -14.11 -13.65
CA LEU A 9 3.97 -13.69 -12.33
C LEU A 9 4.25 -12.18 -12.26
N ILE A 10 4.83 -11.59 -13.32
CA ILE A 10 5.13 -10.14 -13.40
C ILE A 10 3.85 -9.32 -13.61
N ALA A 11 2.86 -9.84 -14.34
CA ALA A 11 1.61 -9.13 -14.62
C ALA A 11 0.70 -8.99 -13.37
N THR A 12 0.79 -9.94 -12.42
CA THR A 12 -0.04 -9.93 -11.21
C THR A 12 0.46 -8.94 -10.15
N GLN A 13 1.70 -8.44 -10.27
CA GLN A 13 2.36 -7.61 -9.26
C GLN A 13 2.30 -6.09 -9.57
N ARG A 14 1.65 -5.69 -10.66
CA ARG A 14 1.25 -4.29 -10.87
C ARG A 14 0.06 -3.98 -9.98
N ALA A 15 0.32 -3.75 -8.70
CA ALA A 15 -0.63 -3.09 -7.81
C ALA A 15 -1.15 -1.84 -8.55
N GLN A 16 -2.46 -1.78 -8.76
CA GLN A 16 -3.12 -0.71 -9.47
C GLN A 16 -2.74 0.61 -8.79
N THR A 17 -1.92 1.43 -9.45
CA THR A 17 -1.60 2.77 -8.95
C THR A 17 -2.91 3.54 -8.88
N PRO A 18 -3.36 3.99 -7.68
CA PRO A 18 -4.62 4.70 -7.55
C PRO A 18 -4.55 6.02 -8.33
N GLN A 19 -5.63 6.34 -9.05
CA GLN A 19 -5.70 7.58 -9.81
C GLN A 19 -6.00 8.78 -8.91
N VAL A 20 -5.71 9.99 -9.41
CA VAL A 20 -6.02 11.23 -8.68
C VAL A 20 -7.52 11.30 -8.41
N GLY A 21 -7.89 11.50 -7.15
CA GLY A 21 -9.27 11.56 -6.70
C GLY A 21 -9.86 10.22 -6.27
N GLU A 22 -9.19 9.10 -6.55
CA GLU A 22 -9.58 7.80 -6.00
C GLU A 22 -9.19 7.69 -4.53
N PHE A 23 -9.94 6.86 -3.79
CA PHE A 23 -9.55 6.51 -2.44
C PHE A 23 -8.26 5.69 -2.47
N ALA A 24 -7.30 6.09 -1.62
CA ALA A 24 -6.11 5.30 -1.40
C ALA A 24 -6.48 3.86 -0.94
N PRO A 25 -5.81 2.81 -1.47
CA PRO A 25 -5.99 1.45 -1.01
C PRO A 25 -5.74 1.33 0.49
N GLY A 26 -6.58 0.57 1.18
CA GLY A 26 -6.44 0.34 2.62
C GLY A 26 -5.21 -0.52 2.94
N PHE A 27 -4.55 -0.21 4.05
CA PHE A 27 -3.56 -1.08 4.67
C PHE A 27 -3.57 -0.88 6.19
N THR A 28 -3.03 -1.87 6.90
CA THR A 28 -2.86 -1.84 8.35
C THR A 28 -1.39 -2.03 8.69
N LEU A 29 -0.84 -1.13 9.50
CA LEU A 29 0.56 -1.17 9.93
C LEU A 29 0.64 -1.12 11.45
N LYS A 30 1.71 -1.70 12.00
CA LYS A 30 2.07 -1.50 13.39
C LYS A 30 2.46 -0.04 13.60
N ARG A 31 1.92 0.59 14.64
CA ARG A 31 2.32 1.94 15.03
C ARG A 31 3.75 1.92 15.58
N MET A 32 4.58 2.83 15.06
CA MET A 32 5.94 3.03 15.55
C MET A 32 5.96 3.27 17.07
N GLY A 33 6.81 2.53 17.79
CA GLY A 33 6.93 2.62 19.24
C GLY A 33 5.76 2.05 20.05
N SER A 34 4.78 1.41 19.41
CA SER A 34 3.60 0.84 20.07
C SER A 34 3.37 -0.62 19.69
N LYS A 35 2.57 -1.35 20.48
CA LYS A 35 2.04 -2.67 20.13
C LYS A 35 0.76 -2.58 19.29
N GLU A 36 0.19 -1.39 19.16
CA GLU A 36 -1.04 -1.15 18.42
C GLU A 36 -0.84 -1.22 16.91
N ASN A 37 -1.88 -1.65 16.22
CA ASN A 37 -2.00 -1.54 14.78
C ASN A 37 -2.90 -0.35 14.42
N VAL A 38 -2.61 0.30 13.31
CA VAL A 38 -3.40 1.42 12.77
C VAL A 38 -3.79 1.11 11.33
N SER A 39 -5.04 1.40 10.97
CA SER A 39 -5.54 1.29 9.59
C SER A 39 -5.48 2.64 8.90
N LEU A 40 -5.17 2.66 7.60
CA LEU A 40 -5.27 3.87 6.79
C LEU A 40 -6.68 4.47 6.84
N ALA A 41 -7.73 3.64 6.98
CA ALA A 41 -9.11 4.09 7.06
C ALA A 41 -9.38 4.98 8.28
N ASP A 42 -8.66 4.79 9.38
CA ASP A 42 -8.80 5.54 10.64
C ASP A 42 -8.38 7.02 10.48
N PHE A 43 -7.66 7.34 9.40
CA PHE A 43 -7.18 8.67 9.05
C PHE A 43 -8.05 9.36 7.98
N LYS A 44 -9.09 8.70 7.43
CA LYS A 44 -10.00 9.37 6.49
C LYS A 44 -10.63 10.61 7.12
N GLY A 45 -10.62 11.73 6.40
CA GLY A 45 -11.16 13.01 6.85
C GLY A 45 -10.27 13.79 7.84
N LYS A 46 -9.25 13.17 8.44
CA LYS A 46 -8.28 13.84 9.31
C LYS A 46 -7.19 14.46 8.45
N ARG A 47 -7.22 15.77 8.23
CA ARG A 47 -6.27 16.47 7.33
C ARG A 47 -5.17 17.17 8.13
N PRO A 48 -3.89 17.10 7.72
CA PRO A 48 -3.33 16.39 6.55
C PRO A 48 -2.94 14.93 6.84
N VAL A 49 -3.06 14.04 5.84
CA VAL A 49 -2.50 12.68 5.86
C VAL A 49 -1.38 12.60 4.83
N VAL A 50 -0.18 12.20 5.27
CA VAL A 50 1.00 12.03 4.39
C VAL A 50 1.46 10.58 4.49
N LEU A 51 1.67 9.93 3.34
CA LEU A 51 2.30 8.61 3.26
C LEU A 51 3.74 8.78 2.81
N ILE A 52 4.68 8.33 3.64
CA ILE A 52 6.10 8.32 3.31
C ILE A 52 6.51 6.88 3.10
N PHE A 53 6.93 6.55 1.87
CA PHE A 53 7.53 5.27 1.55
C PHE A 53 9.04 5.42 1.65
N GLY A 54 9.65 4.81 2.66
CA GLY A 54 11.09 4.78 2.86
C GLY A 54 11.58 3.35 2.99
N SER A 55 12.72 3.04 2.39
CA SER A 55 13.44 1.79 2.66
C SER A 55 14.55 2.12 3.65
N TYR A 56 14.50 1.52 4.84
CA TYR A 56 15.62 1.54 5.78
C TYR A 56 16.42 0.25 5.56
N THR A 57 17.64 0.38 5.05
CA THR A 57 18.64 -0.70 5.02
C THR A 57 19.57 -0.57 6.20
#